data_AF-A0A5R9EDN8-F1
#
_entry.id   AF-A0A5R9EDN8-F1
#
_cell.length_a   1.000
_cell.length_b   1.000
_cell.length_c   1.000
_cell.angle_alpha   90.00
_cell.angle_beta   90.00
_cell.angle_gamma   90.00
#
_symmetry.space_group_name_H-M   'P 1'
#
loop_
_entity.id
_entity.type
_entity.pdbx_description
1 polymer ?
#
loop_
_entity_poly.entity_id
_entity_poly.type
_entity_poly.pdbx_seq_one_letter_code
_entity_poly.pdbx_strand_id
1 'polypeptide(L)' 'MEDGEGEFFEYAMGFAEWLYRYLVGEDMAGPETSSFYPGPVILRDLPMMPDERPPTRRGPDRGM' A
#
# COMPACT_ATOMS: atom_id res chain seq x y z
N MET A 1 -12.23 9.54 27.47
CA MET A 1 -11.73 8.57 26.50
C MET A 1 -12.02 9.20 25.16
N GLU A 2 -11.00 9.48 24.36
CA GLU A 2 -11.22 9.72 22.93
C GLU A 2 -11.82 8.42 22.40
N ASP A 3 -13.07 8.46 21.94
CA ASP A 3 -13.59 7.37 21.14
C ASP A 3 -12.70 7.27 19.90
N GLY A 4 -11.98 6.16 19.78
CA GLY A 4 -10.94 5.91 18.78
C GLY A 4 -11.51 5.74 17.36
N GLU A 5 -12.36 6.67 16.95
CA GLU A 5 -12.92 6.79 15.62
C GLU A 5 -11.92 7.56 14.77
N GLY A 6 -10.87 6.86 14.31
CA GLY A 6 -10.02 7.40 13.25
C GLY A 6 -10.89 7.85 12.08
N GLU A 7 -10.60 9.02 11.52
CA GLU A 7 -11.30 9.54 10.35
C GLU A 7 -11.18 8.54 9.20
N PHE A 8 -12.30 8.00 8.75
CA PHE A 8 -12.34 7.06 7.63
C PHE A 8 -12.38 7.83 6.32
N PHE A 9 -11.47 7.51 5.42
CA PHE A 9 -11.43 8.08 4.08
C PHE A 9 -11.89 7.06 3.04
N GLU A 10 -12.86 7.45 2.23
CA GLU A 10 -13.33 6.66 1.10
C GLU A 10 -12.75 7.21 -0.21
N TYR A 11 -12.24 6.31 -1.04
CA TYR A 11 -11.82 6.61 -2.40
C TYR A 11 -12.77 5.92 -3.37
N ALA A 12 -13.54 6.70 -4.15
CA ALA A 12 -14.45 6.19 -5.17
C ALA A 12 -13.69 5.73 -6.43
N MET A 13 -12.85 4.70 -6.28
CA MET A 13 -12.04 4.10 -7.35
C MET A 13 -11.94 2.59 -7.20
N GLY A 14 -11.55 1.91 -8.27
CA GLY A 14 -11.33 0.46 -8.23
C GLY A 14 -10.10 0.07 -7.41
N PHE A 15 -10.08 -1.16 -6.89
CA PHE A 15 -8.95 -1.68 -6.11
C PHE A 15 -7.60 -1.61 -6.86
N ALA A 16 -7.60 -1.89 -8.17
CA ALA A 16 -6.37 -1.84 -8.96
C ALA A 16 -5.80 -0.41 -9.08
N GLU A 17 -6.68 0.58 -9.20
CA GLU A 17 -6.29 2.00 -9.23
C GLU A 17 -5.77 2.45 -7.86
N TRP A 18 -6.50 2.11 -6.79
CA TRP A 18 -6.09 2.38 -5.43
C TRP A 18 -4.70 1.79 -5.13
N LEU A 19 -4.48 0.53 -5.51
CA LEU A 19 -3.20 -0.16 -5.30
C LEU A 19 -2.08 0.49 -6.11
N TYR A 20 -2.33 0.85 -7.37
CA TYR A 20 -1.33 1.52 -8.20
C TYR A 20 -0.87 2.85 -7.57
N ARG A 21 -1.82 3.70 -7.16
CA ARG A 21 -1.56 5.00 -6.52
C ARG A 21 -0.80 4.85 -5.20
N TYR A 22 -1.16 3.83 -4.40
CA TYR A 22 -0.42 3.48 -3.19
C TYR A 22 1.03 3.07 -3.49
N LEU A 23 1.24 2.26 -4.53
CA LEU A 23 2.56 1.76 -4.91
C LEU A 23 3.48 2.86 -5.43
N VAL A 24 2.96 3.87 -6.13
CA VAL A 24 3.74 5.04 -6.58
C VAL A 24 3.91 6.11 -5.49
N GLY A 25 3.07 6.08 -4.44
CA GLY A 25 3.25 6.85 -3.21
C GLY A 25 2.32 8.02 -3.00
N GLU A 26 1.13 7.99 -3.62
CA GLU A 26 0.05 8.93 -3.33
C GLU A 26 -0.58 8.69 -1.95
N ASP A 27 -1.37 9.68 -1.50
CA ASP A 27 -2.22 9.64 -0.31
C ASP A 27 -3.35 8.62 -0.49
N MET A 28 -3.21 7.43 0.12
CA MET A 28 -4.19 6.34 0.00
C MET A 28 -4.83 5.88 1.32
N ALA A 29 -4.44 6.48 2.44
CA ALA A 29 -5.04 6.24 3.77
C ALA A 29 -5.69 7.50 4.36
N GLY A 30 -5.85 8.56 3.55
CA GLY A 30 -6.28 9.89 3.96
C GLY A 30 -5.31 10.99 3.48
N PRO A 31 -5.67 12.27 3.65
CA PRO A 31 -4.76 13.39 3.38
C PRO A 31 -3.45 13.27 4.17
N GLU A 32 -2.34 13.64 3.55
CA GLU A 32 -1.00 13.65 4.17
C GLU A 32 -0.52 12.27 4.65
N THR A 33 -1.06 11.20 4.07
CA THR A 33 -0.65 9.82 4.38
C THR A 33 0.43 9.28 3.44
N SER A 34 0.84 10.08 2.45
CA SER A 34 1.94 9.78 1.55
C SER A 34 3.20 9.54 2.36
N SER A 35 3.64 8.30 2.40
CA SER A 35 4.94 7.94 2.98
C SER A 35 5.99 7.89 1.89
N PHE A 36 7.05 8.70 2.05
CA PHE A 36 8.22 8.64 1.20
C PHE A 36 9.22 7.60 1.72
N TYR A 37 9.23 6.44 1.05
CA TYR A 37 10.30 5.46 1.17
C TYR A 37 11.03 5.38 -0.16
N PRO A 38 12.37 5.43 -0.19
CA PRO A 38 13.11 5.35 -1.43
C PRO A 38 12.97 3.96 -2.07
N GLY A 39 12.71 3.96 -3.38
CA GLY A 39 12.62 2.74 -4.18
C GLY A 39 11.24 2.08 -4.20
N PRO A 40 11.08 0.98 -4.98
CA PRO A 40 9.81 0.31 -5.15
C PRO A 40 9.35 -0.42 -3.90
N VAL A 41 8.03 -0.44 -3.66
CA VAL A 41 7.44 -1.30 -2.63
C VAL A 41 7.67 -2.76 -2.99
N ILE A 42 8.10 -3.54 -1.98
CA ILE A 42 8.31 -4.98 -2.14
C ILE A 42 7.05 -5.73 -1.69
N LEU A 43 6.44 -6.46 -2.62
CA LEU A 43 5.28 -7.29 -2.35
C LEU A 43 5.74 -8.74 -2.22
N ARG A 44 5.45 -9.36 -1.08
CA ARG A 44 5.66 -10.79 -0.85
C ARG A 44 4.34 -11.42 -0.48
N ASP A 45 3.95 -12.46 -1.22
CA ASP A 45 2.77 -13.24 -0.87
C ASP A 45 2.99 -13.96 0.47
N LEU A 46 1.90 -14.25 1.18
CA LEU A 46 1.97 -15.07 2.37
C LEU A 46 2.19 -16.53 1.96
N PRO A 47 3.11 -17.26 2.60
CA PRO A 47 3.28 -18.69 2.34
C PRO A 47 2.00 -19.43 2.76
N MET A 48 1.53 -20.32 1.89
CA MET A 48 0.41 -21.22 2.14
C MET A 48 0.88 -22.58 2.69
N MET A 49 2.18 -22.88 2.60
CA MET A 49 2.82 -24.08 3.17
C MET A 49 4.09 -23.74 3.97
N PRO A 50 4.50 -24.57 4.95
CA PRO A 50 5.64 -24.28 5.85
C PRO A 50 6.97 -23.99 5.14
N ASP A 51 7.25 -24.66 4.02
CA ASP A 51 8.49 -24.52 3.25
C ASP A 51 8.31 -23.70 1.96
N GLU A 52 7.14 -23.10 1.77
CA GLU A 52 6.89 -22.28 0.61
C GLU A 52 7.73 -21.01 0.66
N ARG A 53 8.37 -20.69 -0.47
CA ARG A 53 9.10 -19.45 -0.69
C ARG A 53 8.40 -18.67 -1.79
N PRO A 54 7.38 -17.86 -1.46
CA PRO A 54 6.65 -17.11 -2.46
C PRO A 54 7.57 -16.13 -3.19
N PRO A 55 7.34 -15.88 -4.48
CA PRO A 55 8.16 -14.96 -5.24
C PRO A 55 8.02 -13.54 -4.69
N THR A 56 9.14 -12.83 -4.66
CA THR A 56 9.16 -11.40 -4.34
C THR A 56 8.85 -10.60 -5.62
N ARG A 57 7.83 -9.74 -5.57
CA ARG A 57 7.49 -8.80 -6.65
C ARG A 57 7.91 -7.38 -6.26
N ARG A 58 8.37 -6.61 -7.24
CA ARG A 58 8.68 -5.18 -7.07
C ARG A 58 7.56 -4.35 -7.67
N GLY A 59 7.10 -3.36 -6.92
CA GLY A 59 6.25 -2.31 -7.45
C GLY A 59 6.99 -1.42 -8.44
N PRO A 60 6.29 -0.45 -9.05
CA PRO A 60 6.93 0.63 -9.79
C PRO A 60 7.90 1.42 -8.91
N ASP A 61 8.85 2.09 -9.54
CA ASP A 61 9.65 3.10 -8.86
C ASP A 61 8.70 4.19 -8.33
N ARG A 62 8.87 4.56 -7.06
CA ARG A 62 8.11 5.65 -6.45
C ARG A 62 8.62 6.94 -7.05
N GLY A 63 7.74 7.61 -7.80
CA GLY A 63 8.00 8.92 -8.37
C GLY A 63 7.86 9.96 -7.29
N MET A 64 8.97 10.33 -6.65
CA MET A 64 9.15 11.72 -6.24
C MET A 64 10.08 12.40 -7.23
#